data_AF-A0AAD8V237-F1
#
_entry.id   AF-A0AAD8V237-F1
#
_cell.length_a   1.000
_cell.length_b   1.000
_cell.length_c   1.000
_cell.angle_alpha   90.00
_cell.angle_beta   90.00
_cell.angle_gamma   90.00
#
_symmetry.space_group_name_H-M   'P 1'
#
loop_
_entity.id
_entity.type
_entity.pdbx_description
1 polymer ?
#
loop_
_entity_poly.entity_id
_entity_poly.type
_entity_poly.pdbx_seq_one_letter_code
_entity_poly.pdbx_strand_id
1 'polypeptide(L)'
;MVGVRGKYKGCETCRARRVKCDNERPFCRKCVDSGRECAGYEREMVFITATIDDAGRCSSHPPRQVQSSSRRRRRSHTAEQETPRLIPIEPLAPAWDDFVSLYDNGVAYAVQIAALHTGLQKVTRAADGQSHVKFRMALPNYSPVDVDTWDNGSDVDLSAQVMISLLPASNDNGFSEGICAFLFEQNTSSLVTNGITPWGVSQEHLDLVKKLGPAYFRQFPAHHFFVRVYRCSAINLALLHRKATFLASSEWCTIPWERHPKTLFDRLFDIIAPLPSVFAQVDRTIPFAATMQRRLKAQELLENCLQLERSLEELELFARAPTTEHPHAYWIEEPDDPDAQQIPFADNLAFKDGITSVTFLYHWMTLLLLHRCIEALHHAIFQPVIEDFPNMYPDLPPHLQINLARYQQRRDFASRICRALDFALSTTVQPDLLAAPLAVALEYYREINASSRDGELEIMWCEHFKLRLKSKGQDIANVLQSRSWADIGKF
;
A
#
# COMPACT_ATOMS: atom_id res chain seq x y z
N MET A 1 26.57 -29.89 -60.21
CA MET A 1 25.77 -30.38 -59.08
C MET A 1 26.66 -30.40 -57.84
N VAL A 2 26.54 -29.41 -56.96
CA VAL A 2 27.20 -29.40 -55.64
C VAL A 2 26.22 -28.73 -54.68
N GLY A 3 25.52 -29.54 -53.90
CA GLY A 3 24.47 -29.10 -52.98
C GLY A 3 25.06 -28.26 -51.85
N VAL A 4 24.75 -26.96 -51.84
CA VAL A 4 24.99 -26.11 -50.68
C VAL A 4 24.14 -26.66 -49.53
N ARG A 5 24.80 -27.33 -48.57
CA ARG A 5 24.16 -27.85 -47.35
C ARG A 5 23.42 -26.71 -46.65
N GLY A 6 22.09 -26.78 -46.64
CA GLY A 6 21.22 -25.78 -46.04
C GLY A 6 21.64 -25.42 -44.61
N LYS A 7 21.86 -24.12 -44.39
CA LYS A 7 22.24 -23.50 -43.13
C LYS A 7 21.24 -23.88 -42.04
N TYR A 8 21.69 -24.63 -41.03
CA TYR A 8 20.88 -25.16 -39.92
C TYR A 8 20.01 -24.07 -39.27
N LYS A 9 18.68 -24.27 -39.23
CA LYS A 9 17.69 -23.35 -38.65
C LYS A 9 17.23 -23.77 -37.24
N GLY A 10 18.15 -24.20 -36.39
CA GLY A 10 17.84 -24.55 -34.99
C GLY A 10 17.61 -23.33 -34.10
N CYS A 11 16.96 -23.52 -32.94
CA CYS A 11 16.88 -22.48 -31.91
C CYS A 11 18.27 -22.16 -31.34
N GLU A 12 18.44 -20.96 -30.78
CA GLU A 12 19.75 -20.51 -30.27
C GLU A 12 20.27 -21.42 -29.15
N THR A 13 19.40 -21.91 -28.25
CA THR A 13 19.78 -22.86 -27.20
C THR A 13 20.35 -24.16 -27.78
N CYS A 14 19.73 -24.76 -28.80
CA CYS A 14 20.24 -25.99 -29.41
C CYS A 14 21.54 -25.75 -30.19
N ARG A 15 21.70 -24.59 -30.82
CA ARG A 15 22.93 -24.20 -31.54
C ARG A 15 24.10 -24.00 -30.59
N ALA A 16 23.89 -23.28 -29.49
CA ALA A 16 24.88 -23.12 -28.41
C ALA A 16 25.33 -24.48 -27.87
N ARG A 17 24.38 -25.41 -27.71
CA ARG A 17 24.64 -26.79 -27.29
C ARG A 17 25.22 -27.70 -28.38
N ARG A 18 25.28 -27.24 -29.64
CA ARG A 18 25.69 -28.04 -30.82
C ARG A 18 24.90 -29.36 -30.99
N VAL A 19 23.62 -29.35 -30.63
CA VAL A 19 22.73 -30.50 -30.82
C VAL A 19 21.72 -30.23 -31.94
N LYS A 20 21.27 -31.30 -32.62
CA LYS A 20 20.21 -31.21 -33.62
C LYS A 20 18.91 -30.72 -32.99
N CYS A 21 18.44 -29.55 -33.41
CA CYS A 21 17.13 -28.99 -33.04
C CYS A 21 16.04 -29.66 -33.88
N ASP A 22 14.90 -29.90 -33.26
CA ASP A 22 13.66 -30.42 -33.85
C ASP A 22 12.85 -29.34 -34.59
N ASN A 23 13.16 -28.06 -34.38
CA ASN A 23 12.57 -26.89 -35.06
C ASN A 23 11.07 -26.64 -34.79
N GLU A 24 10.48 -27.26 -33.75
CA GLU A 24 9.12 -26.93 -33.32
C GLU A 24 9.03 -25.49 -32.78
N ARG A 25 7.90 -24.82 -33.05
CA ARG A 25 7.62 -23.43 -32.63
C ARG A 25 6.36 -23.41 -31.76
N PRO A 26 6.30 -22.59 -30.69
CA PRO A 26 7.24 -21.53 -30.32
C PRO A 26 8.54 -22.00 -29.65
N PHE A 27 8.56 -23.21 -29.07
CA PHE A 27 9.72 -23.78 -28.39
C PHE A 27 10.04 -25.18 -28.93
N CYS A 28 11.33 -25.53 -28.99
CA CYS A 28 11.73 -26.85 -29.44
C CYS A 28 11.58 -27.89 -28.32
N ARG A 29 11.10 -29.09 -28.65
CA ARG A 29 10.94 -30.20 -27.70
C ARG A 29 12.24 -30.54 -27.01
N LYS A 30 13.36 -30.48 -27.72
CA LYS A 30 14.65 -30.86 -27.15
C LYS A 30 15.12 -29.95 -26.02
N CYS A 31 14.67 -28.70 -25.99
CA CYS A 31 14.90 -27.80 -24.87
C CYS A 31 13.91 -28.10 -23.76
N VAL A 32 12.61 -28.18 -24.08
CA VAL A 32 11.52 -28.47 -23.13
C VAL A 32 11.75 -29.79 -22.38
N ASP A 33 11.98 -30.89 -23.09
CA ASP A 33 12.22 -32.22 -22.52
C ASP A 33 13.49 -32.26 -21.66
N SER A 34 14.47 -31.40 -21.97
CA SER A 34 15.70 -31.28 -21.19
C SER A 34 15.58 -30.32 -20.00
N GLY A 35 14.39 -29.79 -19.73
CA GLY A 35 14.11 -28.81 -18.67
C GLY A 35 14.80 -27.46 -18.89
N ARG A 36 15.06 -27.08 -20.15
CA ARG A 36 15.78 -25.84 -20.49
C ARG A 36 14.88 -24.88 -21.24
N GLU A 37 15.02 -23.60 -20.92
CA GLU A 37 14.36 -22.54 -21.65
C GLU A 37 14.87 -22.47 -23.10
N CYS A 38 13.94 -22.44 -24.05
CA CYS A 38 14.25 -22.35 -25.47
C CYS A 38 14.28 -20.88 -25.88
N ALA A 39 15.47 -20.34 -26.12
CA ALA A 39 15.72 -18.93 -26.47
C ALA A 39 15.22 -18.52 -27.89
N GLY A 40 14.27 -19.28 -28.45
CA GLY A 40 13.66 -18.96 -29.74
C GLY A 40 14.56 -19.13 -30.96
N TYR A 41 14.03 -18.68 -32.11
CA TYR A 41 14.63 -18.82 -33.44
C TYR A 41 15.03 -17.49 -34.07
N GLU A 42 14.86 -16.38 -33.34
CA GLU A 42 15.18 -15.04 -33.82
C GLU A 42 16.69 -14.82 -33.79
N ARG A 43 17.20 -14.12 -34.81
CA ARG A 43 18.62 -13.77 -34.91
C ARG A 43 18.73 -12.26 -34.74
N GLU A 44 19.58 -11.82 -33.82
CA GLU A 44 19.98 -10.42 -33.77
C GLU A 44 20.65 -10.01 -35.08
N MET A 45 20.16 -8.93 -35.68
CA MET A 45 20.82 -8.27 -36.81
C MET A 45 21.91 -7.37 -36.26
N VAL A 46 23.17 -7.73 -36.49
CA VAL A 46 24.31 -6.87 -36.11
C VAL A 46 24.53 -5.86 -37.22
N PHE A 47 24.36 -4.57 -36.90
CA PHE A 47 24.76 -3.47 -37.78
C PHE A 47 26.27 -3.29 -37.69
N ILE A 48 26.95 -3.39 -38.82
CA ILE A 48 28.40 -3.16 -38.93
C ILE A 48 28.59 -1.75 -39.49
N THR A 49 29.02 -0.81 -38.65
CA THR A 49 29.34 0.56 -39.07
C THR A 49 30.76 0.59 -39.61
N ALA A 50 30.92 0.75 -40.93
CA ALA A 50 32.22 0.95 -41.56
C ALA A 50 32.67 2.41 -41.37
N THR A 51 33.88 2.63 -40.87
CA THR A 51 34.48 3.99 -40.84
C THR A 51 35.45 4.17 -42.02
N ILE A 52 35.63 5.41 -42.48
CA ILE A 52 36.42 5.75 -43.69
C ILE A 52 37.90 5.36 -43.52
N ASP A 53 38.39 5.28 -42.28
CA ASP A 53 39.77 4.93 -41.94
C ASP A 53 40.11 3.44 -42.19
N ASP A 54 39.11 2.57 -42.33
CA ASP A 54 39.31 1.12 -42.55
C ASP A 54 39.39 0.71 -44.03
N ALA A 55 39.41 1.68 -44.96
CA ALA A 55 39.45 1.45 -46.42
C ALA A 55 38.43 0.40 -46.93
N GLY A 56 37.30 0.26 -46.24
CA GLY A 56 36.23 -0.69 -46.57
C GLY A 56 36.47 -2.15 -46.15
N ARG A 57 37.39 -2.47 -45.24
CA ARG A 57 37.54 -3.84 -44.68
C ARG A 57 36.87 -3.99 -43.31
N CYS A 58 35.62 -4.42 -43.31
CA CYS A 58 34.95 -4.83 -42.07
C CYS A 58 35.18 -6.32 -41.76
N SER A 59 35.78 -6.62 -40.62
CA SER A 59 35.90 -7.98 -40.08
C SER A 59 34.55 -8.46 -39.55
N SER A 60 34.00 -9.56 -40.07
CA SER A 60 32.63 -10.00 -39.79
C SER A 60 32.41 -10.76 -38.47
N HIS A 61 33.39 -10.83 -37.56
CA HIS A 61 33.25 -11.54 -36.29
C HIS A 61 34.08 -10.89 -35.17
N PRO A 62 33.48 -10.52 -34.00
CA PRO A 62 34.27 -10.20 -32.82
C PRO A 62 35.03 -11.46 -32.34
N PRO A 63 36.29 -11.32 -31.88
CA PRO A 63 37.09 -12.46 -31.46
C PRO A 63 36.49 -13.13 -30.22
N ARG A 64 36.26 -14.43 -30.34
CA ARG A 64 35.76 -15.31 -29.28
C ARG A 64 36.84 -15.50 -28.22
N GLN A 65 36.73 -14.84 -27.07
CA GLN A 65 37.58 -15.14 -25.91
C GLN A 65 37.27 -16.55 -25.39
N VAL A 66 38.13 -17.50 -25.74
CA VAL A 66 38.19 -18.83 -25.16
C VAL A 66 39.12 -18.74 -23.94
N GLN A 67 38.57 -18.80 -22.72
CA GLN A 67 39.39 -18.90 -21.52
C GLN A 67 39.96 -20.32 -21.42
N SER A 68 41.28 -20.45 -21.66
CA SER A 68 42.04 -21.65 -21.36
C SER A 68 42.34 -21.75 -19.86
N SER A 69 42.12 -22.93 -19.30
CA SER A 69 42.41 -23.28 -17.92
C SER A 69 43.92 -23.22 -17.61
N SER A 70 44.33 -22.32 -16.71
CA SER A 70 45.61 -22.44 -16.02
C SER A 70 45.51 -22.08 -14.53
N ARG A 71 45.84 -23.09 -13.73
CA ARG A 71 46.09 -23.17 -12.27
C ARG A 71 46.35 -21.86 -11.50
N ARG A 72 45.51 -21.69 -10.47
CA ARG A 72 45.78 -21.19 -9.11
C ARG A 72 47.02 -20.29 -8.93
N ARG A 73 46.75 -19.00 -8.82
CA ARG A 73 47.45 -18.10 -7.90
C ARG A 73 46.39 -17.49 -6.99
N ARG A 74 46.48 -17.75 -5.68
CA ARG A 74 45.64 -17.12 -4.64
C ARG A 74 45.83 -15.60 -4.73
N ARG A 75 44.91 -14.93 -5.40
CA ARG A 75 44.61 -13.51 -5.15
C ARG A 75 43.36 -13.51 -4.28
N SER A 76 43.49 -12.89 -3.12
CA SER A 76 42.39 -12.57 -2.21
C SER A 76 41.19 -12.04 -3.00
N HIS A 77 40.05 -12.70 -2.91
CA HIS A 77 38.78 -12.16 -3.35
C HIS A 77 38.55 -10.82 -2.63
N THR A 78 38.72 -9.70 -3.34
CA THR A 78 37.89 -8.54 -3.06
C THR A 78 36.47 -8.95 -3.42
N ALA A 79 35.61 -9.00 -2.41
CA ALA A 79 34.20 -9.35 -2.54
C ALA A 79 33.54 -8.43 -3.58
N GLU A 80 33.22 -8.97 -4.76
CA GLU A 80 32.14 -8.43 -5.57
C GLU A 80 30.88 -8.57 -4.71
N GLN A 81 30.40 -7.46 -4.15
CA GLN A 81 29.23 -7.41 -3.28
C GLN A 81 27.99 -7.81 -4.10
N GLU A 82 27.55 -9.06 -3.97
CA GLU A 82 26.24 -9.52 -4.46
C GLU A 82 25.10 -8.78 -3.73
N THR A 83 23.94 -8.65 -4.38
CA THR A 83 22.70 -8.16 -3.74
C THR A 83 22.41 -8.99 -2.47
N PRO A 84 22.03 -8.35 -1.35
CA PRO A 84 21.81 -9.06 -0.09
C PRO A 84 20.74 -10.14 -0.25
N ARG A 85 21.02 -11.35 0.26
CA ARG A 85 20.10 -12.49 0.19
C ARG A 85 19.37 -12.60 1.53
N LEU A 86 18.37 -11.74 1.68
CA LEU A 86 17.61 -11.60 2.91
C LEU A 86 16.67 -12.79 3.12
N ILE A 87 16.81 -13.47 4.26
CA ILE A 87 15.94 -14.58 4.68
C ILE A 87 15.25 -14.17 5.98
N PRO A 88 13.91 -14.08 6.03
CA PRO A 88 13.20 -13.85 7.28
C PRO A 88 13.45 -14.96 8.30
N ILE A 89 13.63 -14.57 9.57
CA ILE A 89 13.85 -15.51 10.67
C ILE A 89 12.49 -15.94 11.25
N GLU A 90 12.30 -17.26 11.40
CA GLU A 90 11.09 -17.85 11.97
C GLU A 90 11.10 -17.80 13.52
N PRO A 91 9.94 -17.65 14.19
CA PRO A 91 8.61 -17.45 13.60
C PRO A 91 8.44 -16.04 12.99
N LEU A 92 7.76 -15.96 11.84
CA LEU A 92 7.53 -14.67 11.18
C LEU A 92 6.65 -13.74 12.04
N ALA A 93 7.10 -12.48 12.18
CA ALA A 93 6.36 -11.43 12.86
C ALA A 93 5.22 -10.86 11.97
N PRO A 94 4.20 -10.21 12.57
CA PRO A 94 3.22 -9.41 11.84
C PRO A 94 3.90 -8.32 11.00
N ALA A 95 3.30 -7.98 9.85
CA ALA A 95 3.85 -6.96 8.96
C ALA A 95 3.85 -5.53 9.55
N TRP A 96 3.05 -5.28 10.59
CA TRP A 96 2.94 -3.98 11.25
C TRP A 96 3.91 -3.80 12.41
N ASP A 97 4.71 -4.82 12.74
CA ASP A 97 5.79 -4.67 13.68
C ASP A 97 6.87 -3.74 13.09
N ASP A 98 7.34 -2.78 13.89
CA ASP A 98 8.33 -1.80 13.42
C ASP A 98 9.67 -2.44 13.09
N PHE A 99 9.97 -3.62 13.66
CA PHE A 99 11.21 -4.35 13.46
C PHE A 99 10.92 -5.78 13.00
N VAL A 100 11.71 -6.23 12.02
CA VAL A 100 11.74 -7.64 11.59
C VAL A 100 13.14 -8.19 11.67
N SER A 101 13.23 -9.49 11.96
CA SER A 101 14.51 -10.20 12.04
C SER A 101 14.83 -10.82 10.68
N LEU A 102 15.92 -10.36 10.04
CA LEU A 102 16.39 -10.87 8.74
C LEU A 102 17.79 -11.47 8.88
N TYR A 103 18.06 -12.53 8.14
CA TYR A 103 19.37 -13.15 8.03
C TYR A 103 20.00 -12.83 6.68
N ASP A 104 21.27 -12.38 6.68
CA ASP A 104 22.09 -12.23 5.48
C ASP A 104 23.51 -12.72 5.77
N ASN A 105 24.01 -13.64 4.92
CA ASN A 105 25.41 -14.08 4.89
C ASN A 105 26.04 -14.47 6.25
N GLY A 106 25.29 -15.11 7.16
CA GLY A 106 25.84 -15.48 8.47
C GLY A 106 25.36 -14.62 9.63
N VAL A 107 24.80 -13.44 9.34
CA VAL A 107 24.51 -12.40 10.33
C VAL A 107 23.01 -12.17 10.43
N ALA A 108 22.51 -12.11 11.67
CA ALA A 108 21.13 -11.73 11.97
C ALA A 108 21.06 -10.21 12.18
N TYR A 109 20.08 -9.59 11.53
CA TYR A 109 19.81 -8.16 11.58
C TYR A 109 18.44 -7.90 12.18
N ALA A 110 18.35 -6.94 13.11
CA ALA A 110 17.11 -6.29 13.48
C ALA A 110 16.88 -5.15 12.48
N VAL A 111 15.88 -5.29 11.61
CA VAL A 111 15.63 -4.38 10.50
C VAL A 111 14.36 -3.60 10.75
N GLN A 112 14.49 -2.28 10.93
CA GLN A 112 13.35 -1.39 11.05
C GLN A 112 12.65 -1.26 9.69
N ILE A 113 11.34 -1.42 9.64
CA ILE A 113 10.56 -1.24 8.43
C ILE A 113 9.99 0.18 8.39
N ALA A 114 10.29 0.94 7.34
CA ALA A 114 9.73 2.27 7.11
C ALA A 114 9.04 2.32 5.74
N ALA A 115 7.97 3.10 5.62
CA ALA A 115 7.30 3.36 4.36
C ALA A 115 7.04 4.86 4.20
N LEU A 116 7.30 5.39 3.01
CA LEU A 116 7.22 6.82 2.75
C LEU A 116 6.74 7.10 1.34
N HIS A 117 5.69 7.91 1.23
CA HIS A 117 5.21 8.41 -0.04
C HIS A 117 6.23 9.38 -0.66
N THR A 118 6.56 9.18 -1.94
CA THR A 118 7.43 10.07 -2.71
C THR A 118 7.28 9.81 -4.20
N GLY A 119 7.45 10.85 -5.02
CA GLY A 119 7.46 10.68 -6.48
C GLY A 119 8.69 9.90 -6.92
N LEU A 120 8.53 8.63 -7.31
CA LEU A 120 9.63 7.70 -7.58
C LEU A 120 10.51 8.20 -8.73
N GLN A 121 9.91 8.86 -9.72
CA GLN A 121 10.62 9.47 -10.85
C GLN A 121 11.53 10.64 -10.45
N LYS A 122 11.28 11.25 -9.27
CA LYS A 122 12.06 12.39 -8.74
C LYS A 122 13.18 11.94 -7.81
N VAL A 123 13.27 10.64 -7.48
CA VAL A 123 14.33 10.10 -6.64
C VAL A 123 15.62 10.00 -7.45
N THR A 124 16.65 10.73 -7.04
CA THR A 124 17.96 10.67 -7.69
C THR A 124 18.88 9.70 -6.96
N ARG A 125 19.78 9.05 -7.70
CA ARG A 125 20.68 8.02 -7.19
C ARG A 125 22.11 8.31 -7.59
N ALA A 126 23.03 8.16 -6.64
CA ALA A 126 24.46 8.25 -6.87
C ALA A 126 25.13 6.96 -6.38
N ALA A 127 26.08 6.43 -7.14
CA ALA A 127 26.85 5.26 -6.72
C ALA A 127 27.60 5.58 -5.42
N ASP A 128 27.54 4.65 -4.47
CA ASP A 128 28.24 4.80 -3.19
C ASP A 128 29.62 4.09 -3.28
N GLY A 129 30.64 4.88 -3.58
CA GLY A 129 32.00 4.38 -3.80
C GLY A 129 32.15 3.59 -5.11
N GLN A 130 32.82 2.42 -5.04
CA GLN A 130 33.06 1.54 -6.20
C GLN A 130 32.01 0.43 -6.34
N SER A 131 30.99 0.39 -5.49
CA SER A 131 29.96 -0.65 -5.52
C SER A 131 28.93 -0.34 -6.62
N HIS A 132 28.66 -1.33 -7.48
CA HIS A 132 27.56 -1.24 -8.44
C HIS A 132 26.19 -1.56 -7.82
N VAL A 133 26.17 -2.10 -6.60
CA VAL A 133 24.94 -2.53 -5.91
C VAL A 133 24.47 -1.50 -4.90
N LYS A 134 25.41 -0.80 -4.24
CA LYS A 134 25.08 0.22 -3.25
C LYS A 134 24.99 1.62 -3.85
N PHE A 135 23.96 2.35 -3.45
CA PHE A 135 23.73 3.73 -3.87
C PHE A 135 23.33 4.61 -2.70
N ARG A 136 23.63 5.90 -2.80
CA ARG A 136 22.99 6.95 -2.02
C ARG A 136 21.83 7.51 -2.83
N MET A 137 20.77 7.93 -2.13
CA MET A 137 19.63 8.55 -2.77
C MET A 137 19.44 9.98 -2.27
N ALA A 138 18.86 10.83 -3.11
CA ALA A 138 18.25 12.08 -2.69
C ALA A 138 16.75 12.07 -3.03
N LEU A 139 15.95 12.42 -2.04
CA LEU A 139 14.49 12.44 -2.11
C LEU A 139 14.02 13.89 -2.37
N PRO A 140 12.93 14.08 -3.14
CA PRO A 140 12.26 15.38 -3.18
C PRO A 140 11.70 15.74 -1.79
N ASN A 141 11.31 17.01 -1.63
CA ASN A 141 10.60 17.45 -0.42
C ASN A 141 9.37 16.57 -0.20
N TYR A 142 9.20 16.11 1.04
CA TYR A 142 8.10 15.23 1.39
C TYR A 142 6.74 15.92 1.16
N SER A 143 5.83 15.16 0.57
CA SER A 143 4.41 15.49 0.43
C SER A 143 3.60 14.27 0.86
N PRO A 144 2.67 14.41 1.82
CA PRO A 144 1.76 13.33 2.18
C PRO A 144 0.98 12.80 0.96
N VAL A 145 0.49 11.57 1.10
CA VAL A 145 -0.46 10.99 0.14
C VAL A 145 -1.65 11.93 -0.07
N ASP A 146 -1.97 12.19 -1.34
CA ASP A 146 -3.21 12.88 -1.70
C ASP A 146 -4.38 11.90 -1.61
N VAL A 147 -5.31 12.19 -0.72
CA VAL A 147 -6.52 11.39 -0.48
C VAL A 147 -7.77 12.05 -1.06
N ASP A 148 -7.66 13.28 -1.55
CA ASP A 148 -8.78 14.07 -2.07
C ASP A 148 -8.95 13.85 -3.58
N THR A 149 -7.83 13.68 -4.31
CA THR A 149 -7.85 13.51 -5.76
C THR A 149 -7.76 12.04 -6.17
N TRP A 150 -8.84 11.53 -6.74
CA TRP A 150 -8.90 10.19 -7.34
C TRP A 150 -9.56 10.24 -8.70
N ASP A 151 -8.91 9.63 -9.70
CA ASP A 151 -9.53 9.49 -11.01
C ASP A 151 -10.67 8.45 -10.92
N ASN A 152 -11.87 8.89 -11.28
CA ASN A 152 -13.10 8.10 -11.21
C ASN A 152 -13.06 6.82 -12.10
N GLY A 153 -12.06 6.68 -12.99
CA GLY A 153 -11.99 5.63 -13.99
C GLY A 153 -11.29 4.31 -13.61
N SER A 154 -10.21 4.30 -12.83
CA SER A 154 -9.30 3.14 -12.72
C SER A 154 -9.23 2.48 -11.34
N ASP A 155 -8.70 1.24 -11.30
CA ASP A 155 -8.22 0.59 -10.07
C ASP A 155 -7.00 1.37 -9.52
N VAL A 156 -6.58 1.06 -8.29
CA VAL A 156 -5.47 1.78 -7.61
C VAL A 156 -4.16 1.49 -8.31
N ASP A 157 -3.58 2.50 -8.96
CA ASP A 157 -2.24 2.41 -9.54
C ASP A 157 -1.22 2.90 -8.49
N LEU A 158 -0.56 1.96 -7.84
CA LEU A 158 0.46 2.22 -6.84
C LEU A 158 1.74 1.49 -7.24
N SER A 159 2.80 2.26 -7.43
CA SER A 159 4.14 1.74 -7.66
C SER A 159 4.96 1.82 -6.39
N ALA A 160 5.80 0.81 -6.12
CA ALA A 160 6.71 0.86 -4.99
C ALA A 160 8.10 0.33 -5.31
N GLN A 161 9.08 0.91 -4.62
CA GLN A 161 10.46 0.48 -4.63
C GLN A 161 10.89 0.12 -3.22
N VAL A 162 11.39 -1.10 -3.07
CA VAL A 162 11.83 -1.65 -1.79
C VAL A 162 13.34 -1.78 -1.79
N MET A 163 13.95 -1.21 -0.76
CA MET A 163 15.39 -1.18 -0.60
C MET A 163 15.79 -1.39 0.85
N ILE A 164 17.03 -1.82 1.04
CA ILE A 164 17.58 -2.11 2.36
C ILE A 164 18.92 -1.43 2.58
N SER A 165 19.13 -0.98 3.81
CA SER A 165 20.42 -0.50 4.31
C SER A 165 20.76 -1.31 5.56
N LEU A 166 21.75 -2.18 5.46
CA LEU A 166 22.31 -2.94 6.59
C LEU A 166 23.59 -2.28 7.11
N LEU A 167 23.68 -2.07 8.42
CA LEU A 167 24.89 -1.56 9.07
C LEU A 167 25.76 -2.73 9.53
N PRO A 168 27.10 -2.65 9.41
CA PRO A 168 28.00 -3.67 9.92
C PRO A 168 27.81 -3.85 11.44
N ALA A 169 27.99 -5.07 11.93
CA ALA A 169 27.98 -5.35 13.37
C ALA A 169 28.98 -4.42 14.08
N SER A 170 28.51 -3.61 15.03
CA SER A 170 29.39 -2.93 15.98
C SER A 170 30.12 -3.99 16.82
N ASN A 171 31.35 -3.71 17.24
CA ASN A 171 32.13 -4.63 18.09
C ASN A 171 31.53 -4.87 19.50
N ASP A 172 30.49 -4.11 19.87
CA ASP A 172 29.68 -4.39 21.07
C ASP A 172 28.65 -5.49 20.79
N ASN A 173 28.33 -6.30 21.81
CA ASN A 173 27.41 -7.44 21.84
C ASN A 173 25.96 -7.19 21.33
N GLY A 174 25.69 -6.09 20.62
CA GLY A 174 24.40 -5.77 20.02
C GLY A 174 24.10 -6.52 18.72
N PHE A 175 22.81 -6.65 18.41
CA PHE A 175 22.34 -7.14 17.11
C PHE A 175 22.78 -6.17 16.00
N SER A 176 23.06 -6.69 14.81
CA SER A 176 23.29 -5.82 13.65
C SER A 176 22.00 -5.11 13.27
N GLU A 177 22.07 -3.83 12.95
CA GLU A 177 20.87 -3.02 12.67
C GLU A 177 20.71 -2.76 11.17
N GLY A 178 19.46 -2.62 10.73
CA GLY A 178 19.15 -2.25 9.36
C GLY A 178 17.88 -1.43 9.24
N ILE A 179 17.67 -0.83 8.07
CA ILE A 179 16.38 -0.25 7.68
C ILE A 179 15.97 -0.86 6.34
N CYS A 180 14.73 -1.30 6.23
CA CYS A 180 14.06 -1.62 4.97
C CYS A 180 13.05 -0.51 4.67
N ALA A 181 13.24 0.18 3.55
CA ALA A 181 12.40 1.30 3.15
C ALA A 181 11.51 0.90 1.96
N PHE A 182 10.22 1.18 2.09
CA PHE A 182 9.23 1.10 1.03
C PHE A 182 8.91 2.52 0.55
N LEU A 183 9.54 2.94 -0.53
CA LEU A 183 9.14 4.18 -1.20
C LEU A 183 8.01 3.87 -2.16
N PHE A 184 6.95 4.66 -2.13
CA PHE A 184 5.81 4.42 -3.00
C PHE A 184 5.24 5.70 -3.57
N GLU A 185 4.64 5.58 -4.75
CA GLU A 185 3.97 6.65 -5.47
C GLU A 185 2.58 6.13 -5.85
N GLN A 186 1.55 6.92 -5.54
CA GLN A 186 0.22 6.72 -6.08
C GLN A 186 0.17 7.41 -7.44
N ASN A 187 0.13 6.62 -8.50
CA ASN A 187 0.10 7.13 -9.86
C ASN A 187 -1.33 7.61 -10.14
N THR A 188 -1.56 8.90 -9.96
CA THR A 188 -2.73 9.59 -10.53
C THR A 188 -2.49 9.82 -12.03
N SER A 189 -2.23 8.75 -12.81
CA SER A 189 -2.29 8.84 -14.27
C SER A 189 -3.76 9.07 -14.66
N SER A 190 -4.17 10.10 -15.38
CA SER A 190 -3.45 11.12 -16.14
C SER A 190 -4.40 12.30 -16.37
N LEU A 191 -3.99 13.53 -16.05
CA LEU A 191 -4.60 14.81 -16.47
C LEU A 191 -6.02 14.70 -17.05
N VAL A 192 -7.04 14.53 -16.20
CA VAL A 192 -8.39 14.97 -16.55
C VAL A 192 -8.40 16.49 -16.42
N THR A 193 -7.81 17.16 -17.40
CA THR A 193 -8.11 18.57 -17.62
C THR A 193 -9.46 18.62 -18.33
N ASN A 194 -10.49 19.10 -17.63
CA ASN A 194 -11.83 19.36 -18.19
C ASN A 194 -12.63 18.14 -18.67
N GLY A 195 -12.53 16.98 -18.02
CA GLY A 195 -13.45 15.87 -18.26
C GLY A 195 -13.26 15.13 -19.60
N ILE A 196 -12.14 15.36 -20.30
CA ILE A 196 -11.81 14.65 -21.54
C ILE A 196 -10.64 13.72 -21.25
N THR A 197 -10.90 12.41 -21.24
CA THR A 197 -9.84 11.40 -21.35
C THR A 197 -9.27 11.46 -22.77
N PRO A 198 -7.94 11.57 -22.96
CA PRO A 198 -7.35 11.52 -24.29
C PRO A 198 -7.73 10.20 -24.98
N TRP A 199 -8.27 10.30 -26.20
CA TRP A 199 -8.68 9.14 -26.99
C TRP A 199 -7.43 8.29 -27.29
N GLY A 200 -7.40 7.06 -26.78
CA GLY A 200 -6.33 6.09 -27.08
C GLY A 200 -5.51 5.55 -25.91
N VAL A 201 -5.82 5.89 -24.65
CA VAL A 201 -5.21 5.19 -23.50
C VAL A 201 -5.91 3.85 -23.30
N SER A 202 -5.17 2.75 -23.55
CA SER A 202 -5.66 1.38 -23.39
C SER A 202 -6.17 1.14 -21.96
N GLN A 203 -7.37 0.58 -21.80
CA GLN A 203 -7.97 0.14 -20.53
C GLN A 203 -7.25 -1.09 -19.90
N GLU A 204 -6.05 -1.44 -20.36
CA GLU A 204 -5.28 -2.60 -19.90
C GLU A 204 -4.38 -2.33 -18.69
N HIS A 205 -4.60 -1.27 -17.91
CA HIS A 205 -3.98 -1.14 -16.59
C HIS A 205 -4.72 -2.04 -15.58
N LEU A 206 -4.58 -3.36 -15.77
CA LEU A 206 -4.81 -4.30 -14.68
C LEU A 206 -3.81 -3.99 -13.59
N ASP A 207 -4.32 -3.66 -12.41
CA ASP A 207 -3.55 -3.52 -11.19
C ASP A 207 -2.56 -4.69 -11.06
N LEU A 208 -1.27 -4.39 -11.00
CA LEU A 208 -0.20 -5.38 -10.93
C LEU A 208 -0.42 -6.32 -9.74
N VAL A 209 -0.96 -5.81 -8.63
CA VAL A 209 -1.29 -6.63 -7.46
C VAL A 209 -2.34 -7.68 -7.81
N LYS A 210 -3.41 -7.26 -8.47
CA LYS A 210 -4.49 -8.15 -8.91
C LYS A 210 -3.98 -9.22 -9.89
N LYS A 211 -3.04 -8.87 -10.77
CA LYS A 211 -2.41 -9.80 -11.72
C LYS A 211 -1.50 -10.82 -11.03
N LEU A 212 -0.74 -10.42 -10.02
CA LEU A 212 0.14 -11.30 -9.26
C LEU A 212 -0.63 -12.28 -8.36
N GLY A 213 -1.82 -11.88 -7.92
CA GLY A 213 -2.69 -12.68 -7.07
C GLY A 213 -2.23 -12.73 -5.61
N PRO A 214 -3.11 -13.15 -4.68
CA PRO A 214 -2.85 -13.03 -3.24
C PRO A 214 -1.71 -13.93 -2.76
N ALA A 215 -1.48 -15.07 -3.42
CA ALA A 215 -0.43 -16.03 -3.07
C ALA A 215 1.00 -15.48 -3.25
N TYR A 216 1.17 -14.44 -4.07
CA TYR A 216 2.46 -13.77 -4.26
C TYR A 216 2.89 -12.98 -3.01
N PHE A 217 1.93 -12.50 -2.21
CA PHE A 217 2.15 -11.63 -1.05
C PHE A 217 2.27 -12.38 0.28
N ARG A 218 2.74 -13.64 0.25
CA ARG A 218 2.88 -14.50 1.43
C ARG A 218 4.24 -14.40 2.13
N GLN A 219 5.23 -13.77 1.50
CA GLN A 219 6.61 -13.74 1.97
C GLN A 219 7.20 -12.34 1.84
N PHE A 220 8.17 -12.03 2.68
CA PHE A 220 8.97 -10.81 2.57
C PHE A 220 9.75 -10.76 1.23
N PRO A 221 9.89 -9.58 0.61
CA PRO A 221 9.34 -8.27 1.00
C PRO A 221 7.90 -8.03 0.52
N ALA A 222 7.37 -8.88 -0.37
CA ALA A 222 6.05 -8.69 -1.00
C ALA A 222 4.91 -8.62 0.02
N HIS A 223 4.93 -9.44 1.08
CA HIS A 223 3.94 -9.40 2.15
C HIS A 223 3.86 -8.03 2.83
N HIS A 224 5.01 -7.43 3.13
CA HIS A 224 5.07 -6.13 3.82
C HIS A 224 4.66 -4.99 2.89
N PHE A 225 5.03 -5.06 1.60
CA PHE A 225 4.52 -4.14 0.59
C PHE A 225 2.99 -4.20 0.52
N PHE A 226 2.42 -5.41 0.41
CA PHE A 226 0.97 -5.59 0.31
C PHE A 226 0.25 -5.06 1.55
N VAL A 227 0.68 -5.47 2.74
CA VAL A 227 -0.02 -5.12 3.99
C VAL A 227 0.17 -3.65 4.35
N ARG A 228 1.42 -3.17 4.37
CA ARG A 228 1.73 -1.82 4.87
C ARG A 228 1.42 -0.71 3.90
N VAL A 229 1.61 -0.96 2.60
CA VAL A 229 1.53 0.08 1.58
C VAL A 229 0.26 -0.06 0.75
N TYR A 230 0.15 -1.16 0.02
CA TYR A 230 -0.87 -1.29 -1.02
C TYR A 230 -2.29 -1.47 -0.44
N ARG A 231 -2.52 -2.45 0.43
CA ARG A 231 -3.86 -2.79 0.96
C ARG A 231 -4.47 -1.61 1.71
N CYS A 232 -3.71 -0.99 2.59
CA CYS A 232 -4.15 0.17 3.36
C CYS A 232 -4.53 1.32 2.40
N SER A 233 -3.63 1.69 1.48
CA SER A 233 -3.89 2.75 0.49
C SER A 233 -5.13 2.46 -0.36
N ALA A 234 -5.22 1.25 -0.92
CA ALA A 234 -6.29 0.87 -1.84
C ALA A 234 -7.66 0.81 -1.14
N ILE A 235 -7.75 0.27 0.08
CA ILE A 235 -9.01 0.24 0.83
C ILE A 235 -9.41 1.66 1.25
N ASN A 236 -8.47 2.50 1.66
CA ASN A 236 -8.77 3.88 2.04
C ASN A 236 -9.32 4.68 0.87
N LEU A 237 -8.67 4.63 -0.28
CA LEU A 237 -9.13 5.32 -1.48
C LEU A 237 -10.48 4.77 -1.94
N ALA A 238 -10.66 3.45 -1.93
CA ALA A 238 -11.96 2.82 -2.18
C ALA A 238 -13.05 3.33 -1.22
N LEU A 239 -12.74 3.47 0.07
CA LEU A 239 -13.68 3.94 1.10
C LEU A 239 -14.07 5.41 0.90
N LEU A 240 -13.08 6.29 0.70
CA LEU A 240 -13.30 7.73 0.53
C LEU A 240 -14.03 8.05 -0.78
N HIS A 241 -13.70 7.33 -1.85
CA HIS A 241 -14.37 7.48 -3.16
C HIS A 241 -15.58 6.56 -3.35
N ARG A 242 -15.97 5.83 -2.30
CA ARG A 242 -17.17 4.99 -2.25
C ARG A 242 -17.24 4.03 -3.45
N LYS A 243 -16.11 3.36 -3.74
CA LYS A 243 -15.93 2.44 -4.86
C LYS A 243 -15.57 1.05 -4.34
N ALA A 244 -16.27 0.01 -4.80
CA ALA A 244 -15.97 -1.36 -4.41
C ALA A 244 -14.51 -1.76 -4.74
N THR A 245 -13.93 -2.61 -3.90
CA THR A 245 -12.56 -3.12 -4.06
C THR A 245 -12.52 -4.65 -4.07
N PHE A 246 -11.64 -5.23 -4.87
CA PHE A 246 -11.44 -6.68 -4.89
C PHE A 246 -10.82 -7.22 -3.59
N LEU A 247 -10.22 -6.33 -2.78
CA LEU A 247 -9.58 -6.67 -1.51
C LEU A 247 -10.55 -7.14 -0.43
N ALA A 248 -11.86 -6.98 -0.65
CA ALA A 248 -12.90 -7.52 0.22
C ALA A 248 -13.12 -9.04 0.06
N SER A 249 -12.53 -9.68 -0.97
CA SER A 249 -12.72 -11.11 -1.18
C SER A 249 -11.99 -11.93 -0.10
N SER A 250 -12.56 -13.09 0.24
CA SER A 250 -12.00 -14.00 1.24
C SER A 250 -10.55 -14.39 0.95
N GLU A 251 -10.21 -14.63 -0.33
CA GLU A 251 -8.85 -14.96 -0.76
C GLU A 251 -7.86 -13.84 -0.41
N TRP A 252 -8.25 -12.59 -0.66
CA TRP A 252 -7.43 -11.42 -0.34
C TRP A 252 -7.39 -11.09 1.14
N CYS A 253 -8.30 -11.62 1.96
CA CYS A 253 -8.30 -11.49 3.42
C CYS A 253 -7.64 -12.68 4.13
N THR A 254 -7.22 -13.73 3.44
CA THR A 254 -6.69 -14.94 4.11
C THR A 254 -5.32 -15.34 3.58
N ILE A 255 -5.20 -15.55 2.26
CA ILE A 255 -4.02 -16.13 1.64
C ILE A 255 -2.73 -15.33 1.94
N PRO A 256 -2.69 -13.99 1.91
CA PRO A 256 -1.46 -13.24 2.23
C PRO A 256 -0.95 -13.47 3.66
N TRP A 257 -1.81 -13.90 4.59
CA TRP A 257 -1.49 -14.18 6.00
C TRP A 257 -1.33 -15.67 6.31
N GLU A 258 -1.17 -16.54 5.32
CA GLU A 258 -0.93 -17.98 5.56
C GLU A 258 0.34 -18.25 6.39
N ARG A 259 1.31 -17.33 6.36
CA ARG A 259 2.59 -17.46 7.07
C ARG A 259 2.81 -16.42 8.17
N HIS A 260 2.24 -15.22 7.98
CA HIS A 260 2.40 -14.12 8.91
C HIS A 260 1.15 -13.96 9.77
N PRO A 261 1.29 -13.73 11.08
CA PRO A 261 0.15 -13.48 11.96
C PRO A 261 -0.53 -12.13 11.63
N LYS A 262 -1.87 -12.10 11.77
CA LYS A 262 -2.67 -10.87 11.67
C LYS A 262 -2.65 -10.08 12.97
N THR A 263 -2.50 -8.76 12.84
CA THR A 263 -2.75 -7.78 13.90
C THR A 263 -4.23 -7.42 14.01
N LEU A 264 -4.58 -6.64 15.04
CA LEU A 264 -5.91 -6.01 15.12
C LEU A 264 -6.17 -5.03 13.99
N PHE A 265 -5.12 -4.36 13.51
CA PHE A 265 -5.24 -3.44 12.38
C PHE A 265 -5.58 -4.16 11.08
N ASP A 266 -4.98 -5.34 10.85
CA ASP A 266 -5.34 -6.19 9.70
C ASP A 266 -6.80 -6.65 9.75
N ARG A 267 -7.26 -7.07 10.94
CA ARG A 267 -8.66 -7.47 11.16
C ARG A 267 -9.63 -6.31 10.98
N LEU A 268 -9.25 -5.10 11.40
CA LEU A 268 -10.03 -3.89 11.14
C LEU A 268 -10.19 -3.67 9.63
N PHE A 269 -9.12 -3.80 8.84
CA PHE A 269 -9.21 -3.68 7.39
C PHE A 269 -10.04 -4.79 6.72
N ASP A 270 -10.13 -5.99 7.30
CA ASP A 270 -11.07 -7.01 6.81
C ASP A 270 -12.53 -6.57 6.98
N ILE A 271 -12.84 -5.83 8.04
CA ILE A 271 -14.19 -5.25 8.29
C ILE A 271 -14.41 -4.03 7.40
N ILE A 272 -13.38 -3.21 7.15
CA ILE A 272 -13.50 -2.00 6.31
C ILE A 272 -13.64 -2.36 4.82
N ALA A 273 -12.95 -3.38 4.32
CA ALA A 273 -12.89 -3.68 2.89
C ALA A 273 -14.26 -3.85 2.18
N PRO A 274 -15.32 -4.40 2.81
CA PRO A 274 -16.66 -4.45 2.25
C PRO A 274 -17.43 -3.12 2.24
N LEU A 275 -17.16 -2.19 3.16
CA LEU A 275 -17.89 -0.91 3.28
C LEU A 275 -17.95 -0.09 1.99
N PRO A 276 -16.86 0.06 1.21
CA PRO A 276 -16.89 0.79 -0.05
C PRO A 276 -17.99 0.33 -1.02
N SER A 277 -18.30 -0.97 -1.07
CA SER A 277 -19.38 -1.51 -1.90
C SER A 277 -20.76 -1.14 -1.38
N VAL A 278 -20.94 -1.15 -0.04
CA VAL A 278 -22.19 -0.72 0.60
C VAL A 278 -22.42 0.76 0.31
N PHE A 279 -21.40 1.59 0.51
CA PHE A 279 -21.43 3.02 0.21
C PHE A 279 -21.77 3.33 -1.25
N ALA A 280 -21.14 2.63 -2.20
CA ALA A 280 -21.45 2.74 -3.63
C ALA A 280 -22.93 2.44 -3.93
N GLN A 281 -23.50 1.42 -3.29
CA GLN A 281 -24.90 1.05 -3.48
C GLN A 281 -25.85 2.08 -2.87
N VAL A 282 -25.49 2.68 -1.74
CA VAL A 282 -26.25 3.75 -1.10
C VAL A 282 -26.32 4.97 -2.02
N ASP A 283 -25.20 5.38 -2.60
CA ASP A 283 -25.15 6.54 -3.52
C ASP A 283 -25.95 6.31 -4.80
N ARG A 284 -26.03 5.06 -5.26
CA ARG A 284 -26.89 4.69 -6.38
C ARG A 284 -28.36 4.65 -5.98
N THR A 285 -28.69 4.34 -4.73
CA THR A 285 -30.07 4.11 -4.28
C THR A 285 -30.76 5.41 -3.86
N ILE A 286 -30.09 6.26 -3.08
CA ILE A 286 -30.68 7.45 -2.46
C ILE A 286 -31.26 8.45 -3.49
N PRO A 287 -30.61 8.75 -4.63
CA PRO A 287 -31.09 9.77 -5.57
C PRO A 287 -32.38 9.41 -6.32
N PHE A 288 -32.76 8.12 -6.36
CA PHE A 288 -33.99 7.70 -7.02
C PHE A 288 -35.23 8.20 -6.28
N ALA A 289 -36.34 8.28 -7.03
CA ALA A 289 -37.64 8.63 -6.48
C ALA A 289 -38.03 7.71 -5.31
N ALA A 290 -38.76 8.23 -4.34
CA ALA A 290 -39.23 7.47 -3.18
C ALA A 290 -40.30 6.43 -3.59
N THR A 291 -39.84 5.30 -4.11
CA THR A 291 -40.66 4.12 -4.47
C THR A 291 -40.59 3.08 -3.36
N MET A 292 -41.52 2.12 -3.37
CA MET A 292 -41.45 0.99 -2.43
C MET A 292 -40.16 0.17 -2.63
N GLN A 293 -39.71 0.02 -3.88
CA GLN A 293 -38.46 -0.67 -4.20
C GLN A 293 -37.23 0.04 -3.62
N ARG A 294 -37.16 1.38 -3.72
CA ARG A 294 -36.07 2.16 -3.11
C ARG A 294 -36.05 1.97 -1.60
N ARG A 295 -37.22 1.99 -0.96
CA ARG A 295 -37.36 1.79 0.49
C ARG A 295 -36.86 0.41 0.91
N LEU A 296 -37.27 -0.66 0.22
CA LEU A 296 -36.80 -2.03 0.50
C LEU A 296 -35.29 -2.15 0.33
N LYS A 297 -34.71 -1.56 -0.73
CA LYS A 297 -33.26 -1.55 -0.92
C LYS A 297 -32.54 -0.76 0.17
N ALA A 298 -33.09 0.36 0.62
CA ALA A 298 -32.54 1.13 1.72
C ALA A 298 -32.57 0.37 3.06
N GLN A 299 -33.63 -0.42 3.31
CA GLN A 299 -33.71 -1.32 4.47
C GLN A 299 -32.63 -2.41 4.44
N GLU A 300 -32.43 -3.06 3.30
CA GLU A 300 -31.34 -4.05 3.10
C GLU A 300 -29.95 -3.43 3.34
N LEU A 301 -29.72 -2.23 2.80
CA LEU A 301 -28.45 -1.52 2.99
C LEU A 301 -28.24 -1.07 4.45
N LEU A 302 -29.32 -0.70 5.15
CA LEU A 302 -29.26 -0.38 6.58
C LEU A 302 -28.88 -1.62 7.39
N GLU A 303 -29.48 -2.77 7.11
CA GLU A 303 -29.13 -4.04 7.76
C GLU A 303 -27.64 -4.35 7.61
N ASN A 304 -27.10 -4.22 6.39
CA ASN A 304 -25.67 -4.40 6.12
C ASN A 304 -24.78 -3.42 6.91
N CYS A 305 -25.18 -2.15 7.02
CA CYS A 305 -24.46 -1.15 7.82
C CYS A 305 -24.43 -1.52 9.30
N LEU A 306 -25.58 -1.96 9.86
CA LEU A 306 -25.69 -2.35 11.27
C LEU A 306 -24.93 -3.64 11.58
N GLN A 307 -24.81 -4.57 10.62
CA GLN A 307 -23.96 -5.74 10.78
C GLN A 307 -22.48 -5.36 10.86
N LEU A 308 -22.02 -4.47 9.96
CA LEU A 308 -20.65 -3.97 9.98
C LEU A 308 -20.34 -3.15 11.23
N GLU A 309 -21.29 -2.32 11.70
CA GLU A 309 -21.17 -1.58 12.97
C GLU A 309 -20.96 -2.55 14.15
N ARG A 310 -21.76 -3.62 14.26
CA ARG A 310 -21.58 -4.63 15.31
C ARG A 310 -20.19 -5.29 15.26
N SER A 311 -19.68 -5.62 14.09
CA SER A 311 -18.32 -6.17 13.95
C SER A 311 -17.24 -5.18 14.39
N LEU A 312 -17.43 -3.88 14.14
CA LEU A 312 -16.52 -2.83 14.62
C LEU A 312 -16.59 -2.69 16.15
N GLU A 313 -17.77 -2.74 16.75
CA GLU A 313 -17.98 -2.71 18.21
C GLU A 313 -17.33 -3.92 18.90
N GLU A 314 -17.51 -5.13 18.34
CA GLU A 314 -16.89 -6.35 18.85
C GLU A 314 -15.36 -6.27 18.81
N LEU A 315 -14.79 -5.76 17.71
CA LEU A 315 -13.35 -5.56 17.57
C LEU A 315 -12.84 -4.53 18.57
N GLU A 316 -13.56 -3.41 18.77
CA GLU A 316 -13.20 -2.38 19.74
C GLU A 316 -13.24 -2.93 21.18
N LEU A 317 -14.28 -3.69 21.53
CA LEU A 317 -14.40 -4.32 22.84
C LEU A 317 -13.22 -5.26 23.11
N PHE A 318 -12.84 -6.06 22.11
CA PHE A 318 -11.66 -6.91 22.18
C PHE A 318 -10.37 -6.10 22.32
N ALA A 319 -10.21 -5.03 21.53
CA ALA A 319 -9.02 -4.19 21.55
C ALA A 319 -8.81 -3.45 22.89
N ARG A 320 -9.90 -3.12 23.59
CA ARG A 320 -9.88 -2.45 24.90
C ARG A 320 -9.71 -3.40 26.09
N ALA A 321 -9.75 -4.72 25.87
CA ALA A 321 -9.63 -5.69 26.96
C ALA A 321 -8.27 -5.54 27.67
N PRO A 322 -8.25 -5.51 29.02
CA PRO A 322 -7.01 -5.33 29.78
C PRO A 322 -6.08 -6.51 29.57
N THR A 323 -4.79 -6.24 29.42
CA THR A 323 -3.73 -7.26 29.42
C THR A 323 -2.94 -7.18 30.72
N THR A 324 -2.11 -8.19 30.99
CA THR A 324 -1.21 -8.20 32.16
C THR A 324 -0.20 -7.06 32.13
N GLU A 325 0.18 -6.60 30.94
CA GLU A 325 1.18 -5.54 30.73
C GLU A 325 0.53 -4.15 30.60
N HIS A 326 -0.68 -4.09 30.03
CA HIS A 326 -1.37 -2.84 29.74
C HIS A 326 -2.84 -2.90 30.19
N PRO A 327 -3.23 -2.18 31.26
CA PRO A 327 -4.61 -2.21 31.77
C PRO A 327 -5.61 -1.49 30.85
N HIS A 328 -5.14 -0.59 29.99
CA HIS A 328 -5.96 0.18 29.06
C HIS A 328 -5.31 0.23 27.67
N ALA A 329 -6.11 0.22 26.60
CA ALA A 329 -5.63 0.39 25.24
C ALA A 329 -5.17 1.84 24.95
N TYR A 330 -5.86 2.81 25.57
CA TYR A 330 -5.57 4.23 25.50
C TYR A 330 -6.13 4.96 26.73
N TRP A 331 -5.57 6.12 27.06
CA TRP A 331 -5.95 6.96 28.20
C TRP A 331 -5.80 8.44 27.84
N ILE A 332 -6.31 9.31 28.71
CA ILE A 332 -6.09 10.75 28.60
C ILE A 332 -4.67 11.07 29.06
N GLU A 333 -3.88 11.71 28.20
CA GLU A 333 -2.53 12.16 28.51
C GLU A 333 -2.57 13.32 29.50
N GLU A 334 -1.73 13.25 30.54
CA GLU A 334 -1.58 14.35 31.49
C GLU A 334 -0.88 15.52 30.78
N PRO A 335 -1.43 16.74 30.82
CA PRO A 335 -0.83 17.88 30.13
C PRO A 335 0.53 18.23 30.73
N ASP A 336 1.52 18.54 29.88
CA ASP A 336 2.85 19.01 30.29
C ASP A 336 2.77 20.30 31.13
N ASP A 337 1.80 21.16 30.81
CA ASP A 337 1.48 22.39 31.54
C ASP A 337 0.00 22.38 31.96
N PRO A 338 -0.31 22.29 33.27
CA PRO A 338 -1.69 22.25 33.75
C PRO A 338 -2.48 23.53 33.48
N ASP A 339 -1.80 24.65 33.17
CA ASP A 339 -2.43 25.94 32.87
C ASP A 339 -2.60 26.17 31.35
N ALA A 340 -2.06 25.30 30.49
CA ALA A 340 -2.18 25.42 29.04
C ALA A 340 -3.57 24.97 28.56
N GLN A 341 -4.37 25.91 28.05
CA GLN A 341 -5.64 25.59 27.41
C GLN A 341 -5.39 24.82 26.10
N GLN A 342 -5.76 23.54 26.08
CA GLN A 342 -5.82 22.75 24.84
C GLN A 342 -7.07 23.16 24.07
N ILE A 343 -6.91 24.09 23.14
CA ILE A 343 -7.95 24.54 22.21
C ILE A 343 -7.61 23.96 20.84
N PRO A 344 -8.58 23.39 20.10
CA PRO A 344 -10.02 23.30 20.38
C PRO A 344 -10.48 22.00 21.03
N PHE A 345 -9.58 21.02 21.16
CA PHE A 345 -9.92 19.70 21.67
C PHE A 345 -9.54 19.57 23.14
N ALA A 346 -10.35 18.82 23.89
CA ALA A 346 -9.95 18.35 25.22
C ALA A 346 -8.65 17.52 25.18
N ASP A 347 -8.15 17.15 26.35
CA ASP A 347 -6.89 16.45 26.58
C ASP A 347 -6.49 15.42 25.50
N ASN A 348 -5.22 15.42 25.09
CA ASN A 348 -4.67 14.43 24.16
C ASN A 348 -4.89 12.97 24.61
N LEU A 349 -4.92 12.05 23.65
CA LEU A 349 -5.02 10.62 23.91
C LEU A 349 -3.64 9.96 23.74
N ALA A 350 -3.20 9.26 24.80
CA ALA A 350 -2.04 8.38 24.76
C ALA A 350 -2.47 6.93 24.58
N PHE A 351 -1.63 6.11 23.95
CA PHE A 351 -1.91 4.71 23.62
C PHE A 351 -0.79 3.80 24.13
N LYS A 352 -1.09 2.50 24.25
CA LYS A 352 -0.07 1.51 24.62
C LYS A 352 1.09 1.41 23.62
N ASP A 353 0.81 1.62 22.33
CA ASP A 353 1.79 1.54 21.23
C ASP A 353 1.27 2.30 19.98
N GLY A 354 2.17 2.54 19.03
CA GLY A 354 1.88 3.28 17.81
C GLY A 354 0.83 2.59 16.94
N ILE A 355 0.89 1.26 16.77
CA ILE A 355 -0.06 0.53 15.92
C ILE A 355 -1.49 0.56 16.48
N THR A 356 -1.64 0.58 17.80
CA THR A 356 -2.93 0.72 18.49
C THR A 356 -3.52 2.09 18.23
N SER A 357 -2.70 3.16 18.31
CA SER A 357 -3.16 4.51 17.99
C SER A 357 -3.70 4.61 16.57
N VAL A 358 -2.97 4.06 15.59
CA VAL A 358 -3.41 4.02 14.19
C VAL A 358 -4.67 3.15 14.04
N THR A 359 -4.75 2.01 14.73
CA THR A 359 -5.96 1.16 14.70
C THR A 359 -7.21 1.93 15.14
N PHE A 360 -7.14 2.69 16.24
CA PHE A 360 -8.27 3.49 16.72
C PHE A 360 -8.59 4.69 15.82
N LEU A 361 -7.58 5.34 15.22
CA LEU A 361 -7.80 6.39 14.22
C LEU A 361 -8.65 5.89 13.04
N TYR A 362 -8.31 4.74 12.49
CA TYR A 362 -9.05 4.13 11.37
C TYR A 362 -10.43 3.63 11.81
N HIS A 363 -10.56 3.12 13.03
CA HIS A 363 -11.85 2.70 13.58
C HIS A 363 -12.81 3.90 13.70
N TRP A 364 -12.39 5.01 14.32
CA TRP A 364 -13.23 6.21 14.45
C TRP A 364 -13.49 6.88 13.10
N MET A 365 -12.53 6.90 12.18
CA MET A 365 -12.73 7.35 10.80
C MET A 365 -13.84 6.55 10.12
N THR A 366 -13.82 5.21 10.28
CA THR A 366 -14.82 4.32 9.70
C THR A 366 -16.21 4.57 10.30
N LEU A 367 -16.32 4.71 11.62
CA LEU A 367 -17.58 5.02 12.29
C LEU A 367 -18.15 6.38 11.87
N LEU A 368 -17.31 7.41 11.72
CA LEU A 368 -17.72 8.73 11.26
C LEU A 368 -18.40 8.66 9.87
N LEU A 369 -17.80 7.92 8.94
CA LEU A 369 -18.35 7.72 7.59
C LEU A 369 -19.60 6.82 7.60
N LEU A 370 -19.57 5.73 8.39
CA LEU A 370 -20.68 4.79 8.50
C LEU A 370 -21.93 5.41 9.12
N HIS A 371 -21.77 6.21 10.18
CA HIS A 371 -22.89 6.88 10.84
C HIS A 371 -23.61 7.87 9.91
N ARG A 372 -22.86 8.61 9.07
CA ARG A 372 -23.45 9.47 8.03
C ARG A 372 -24.29 8.65 7.05
N CYS A 373 -23.79 7.48 6.68
CA CYS A 373 -24.49 6.56 5.77
C CYS A 373 -25.79 6.02 6.39
N ILE A 374 -25.74 5.62 7.65
CA ILE A 374 -26.91 5.12 8.41
C ILE A 374 -27.98 6.21 8.54
N GLU A 375 -27.58 7.45 8.87
CA GLU A 375 -28.47 8.61 8.94
C GLU A 375 -29.18 8.86 7.59
N ALA A 376 -28.43 8.86 6.49
CA ALA A 376 -28.98 9.06 5.15
C ALA A 376 -29.95 7.95 4.73
N LEU A 377 -29.63 6.69 5.02
CA LEU A 377 -30.51 5.54 4.77
C LEU A 377 -31.79 5.61 5.60
N HIS A 378 -31.68 5.95 6.88
CA HIS A 378 -32.83 6.13 7.75
C HIS A 378 -33.77 7.21 7.19
N HIS A 379 -33.24 8.37 6.79
CA HIS A 379 -34.06 9.40 6.14
C HIS A 379 -34.72 8.90 4.84
N ALA A 380 -34.00 8.14 4.01
CA ALA A 380 -34.55 7.59 2.76
C ALA A 380 -35.69 6.60 3.00
N ILE A 381 -35.63 5.78 4.06
CA ILE A 381 -36.64 4.78 4.41
C ILE A 381 -37.97 5.45 4.81
N PHE A 382 -37.88 6.52 5.61
CA PHE A 382 -39.05 7.25 6.14
C PHE A 382 -39.60 8.32 5.18
N GLN A 383 -39.02 8.50 4.00
CA GLN A 383 -39.62 9.34 2.98
C GLN A 383 -40.98 8.76 2.51
N PRO A 384 -42.01 9.61 2.33
CA PRO A 384 -43.31 9.19 1.80
C PRO A 384 -43.13 8.61 0.39
N VAL A 385 -43.75 7.44 0.14
CA VAL A 385 -43.67 6.80 -1.18
C VAL A 385 -44.67 7.47 -2.13
N ILE A 386 -44.26 7.64 -3.39
CA ILE A 386 -45.01 8.40 -4.41
C ILE A 386 -46.17 7.59 -5.03
N GLU A 387 -46.17 6.27 -4.87
CA GLU A 387 -47.20 5.36 -5.42
C GLU A 387 -48.56 5.54 -4.72
N ASP A 388 -49.66 5.19 -5.42
CA ASP A 388 -51.02 5.29 -4.87
C ASP A 388 -51.24 4.18 -3.80
N PHE A 389 -51.48 4.58 -2.55
CA PHE A 389 -51.83 3.73 -1.38
C PHE A 389 -50.73 2.92 -0.63
N PRO A 390 -49.54 3.46 -0.30
CA PRO A 390 -48.65 2.86 0.69
C PRO A 390 -48.99 3.33 2.13
N ASN A 391 -48.73 2.49 3.14
CA ASN A 391 -48.71 2.93 4.54
C ASN A 391 -47.80 4.17 4.67
N MET A 392 -48.34 5.25 5.24
CA MET A 392 -47.64 6.54 5.39
C MET A 392 -46.36 6.41 6.24
N TYR A 393 -46.31 5.42 7.13
CA TYR A 393 -45.15 5.05 7.93
C TYR A 393 -44.77 3.58 7.69
N PRO A 394 -43.48 3.27 7.47
CA PRO A 394 -43.04 1.89 7.29
C PRO A 394 -43.07 1.12 8.60
N ASP A 395 -43.65 -0.08 8.60
CA ASP A 395 -43.52 -1.04 9.68
C ASP A 395 -42.15 -1.73 9.59
N LEU A 396 -41.16 -1.18 10.30
CA LEU A 396 -39.80 -1.71 10.29
C LEU A 396 -39.67 -2.95 11.18
N PRO A 397 -38.98 -4.01 10.71
CA PRO A 397 -38.52 -5.10 11.58
C PRO A 397 -37.76 -4.58 12.80
N PRO A 398 -37.83 -5.25 13.97
CA PRO A 398 -37.20 -4.77 15.20
C PRO A 398 -35.71 -4.47 15.08
N HIS A 399 -34.97 -5.23 14.26
CA HIS A 399 -33.54 -5.04 14.06
C HIS A 399 -33.18 -3.78 13.23
N LEU A 400 -34.14 -3.16 12.55
CA LEU A 400 -33.98 -1.89 11.83
C LEU A 400 -34.51 -0.69 12.61
N GLN A 401 -35.09 -0.91 13.79
CA GLN A 401 -35.58 0.16 14.65
C GLN A 401 -34.41 0.75 15.44
N ILE A 402 -33.78 1.76 14.85
CA ILE A 402 -32.59 2.40 15.41
C ILE A 402 -32.93 3.69 16.18
N ASN A 403 -32.10 4.05 17.17
CA ASN A 403 -32.14 5.37 17.79
C ASN A 403 -31.30 6.35 16.97
N LEU A 404 -31.96 7.19 16.16
CA LEU A 404 -31.29 8.15 15.27
C LEU A 404 -30.33 9.11 16.01
N ALA A 405 -30.63 9.47 17.26
CA ALA A 405 -29.80 10.40 18.04
C ALA A 405 -28.36 9.88 18.25
N ARG A 406 -28.16 8.56 18.32
CA ARG A 406 -26.83 7.93 18.40
C ARG A 406 -25.99 8.24 17.15
N TYR A 407 -26.62 8.22 15.98
CA TYR A 407 -25.92 8.40 14.69
C TYR A 407 -25.61 9.86 14.37
N GLN A 408 -26.21 10.80 15.10
CA GLN A 408 -25.96 12.24 14.96
C GLN A 408 -24.74 12.71 15.76
N GLN A 409 -24.22 11.92 16.70
CA GLN A 409 -23.07 12.26 17.56
C GLN A 409 -21.70 12.12 16.85
N ARG A 410 -21.62 12.43 15.54
CA ARG A 410 -20.40 12.24 14.74
C ARG A 410 -19.20 13.10 15.18
N ARG A 411 -19.45 14.22 15.87
CA ARG A 411 -18.39 15.14 16.35
C ARG A 411 -17.46 14.48 17.36
N ASP A 412 -17.97 13.53 18.14
CA ASP A 412 -17.15 12.79 19.11
C ASP A 412 -16.06 11.97 18.41
N PHE A 413 -16.38 11.30 17.30
CA PHE A 413 -15.37 10.57 16.52
C PHE A 413 -14.33 11.51 15.90
N ALA A 414 -14.77 12.62 15.31
CA ALA A 414 -13.85 13.61 14.73
C ALA A 414 -12.91 14.19 15.80
N SER A 415 -13.44 14.46 17.00
CA SER A 415 -12.66 14.94 18.14
C SER A 415 -11.64 13.89 18.61
N ARG A 416 -12.05 12.62 18.78
CA ARG A 416 -11.15 11.52 19.16
C ARG A 416 -10.03 11.31 18.14
N ILE A 417 -10.33 11.43 16.84
CA ILE A 417 -9.30 11.40 15.79
C ILE A 417 -8.26 12.48 16.06
N CYS A 418 -8.67 13.74 16.21
CA CYS A 418 -7.76 14.85 16.42
C CYS A 418 -6.92 14.70 17.70
N ARG A 419 -7.54 14.26 18.80
CA ARG A 419 -6.86 14.04 20.09
C ARG A 419 -5.84 12.91 20.06
N ALA A 420 -5.96 11.96 19.14
CA ALA A 420 -5.05 10.81 19.01
C ALA A 420 -3.92 11.02 17.98
N LEU A 421 -4.09 11.99 17.08
CA LEU A 421 -3.17 12.21 15.96
C LEU A 421 -1.75 12.58 16.42
N ASP A 422 -1.60 13.32 17.53
CA ASP A 422 -0.28 13.73 18.03
C ASP A 422 0.54 12.55 18.58
N PHE A 423 -0.09 11.65 19.33
CA PHE A 423 0.55 10.40 19.76
C PHE A 423 0.91 9.51 18.56
N ALA A 424 0.01 9.38 17.58
CA ALA A 424 0.27 8.59 16.40
C ALA A 424 1.43 9.17 15.56
N LEU A 425 1.54 10.50 15.47
CA LEU A 425 2.61 11.19 14.75
C LEU A 425 3.98 11.02 15.42
N SER A 426 4.02 11.06 16.75
CA SER A 426 5.27 10.91 17.50
C SER A 426 5.84 9.49 17.37
N THR A 427 4.96 8.49 17.36
CA THR A 427 5.33 7.06 17.35
C THR A 427 5.49 6.44 15.95
N THR A 428 4.80 6.94 14.92
CA THR A 428 4.80 6.29 13.60
C THR A 428 6.11 6.47 12.81
N VAL A 429 6.49 5.40 12.10
CA VAL A 429 7.52 5.38 11.04
C VAL A 429 6.92 5.42 9.62
N GLN A 430 5.60 5.58 9.53
CA GLN A 430 4.84 5.66 8.28
C GLN A 430 3.78 6.77 8.41
N PRO A 431 4.18 8.06 8.26
CA PRO A 431 3.32 9.21 8.50
C PRO A 431 2.11 9.25 7.56
N ASP A 432 2.24 8.68 6.35
CA ASP A 432 1.17 8.64 5.35
C ASP A 432 -0.12 7.95 5.84
N LEU A 433 -0.04 7.08 6.85
CA LEU A 433 -1.21 6.45 7.47
C LEU A 433 -2.14 7.47 8.14
N LEU A 434 -1.64 8.64 8.53
CA LEU A 434 -2.40 9.67 9.23
C LEU A 434 -3.18 10.59 8.29
N ALA A 435 -2.87 10.56 6.99
CA ALA A 435 -3.47 11.46 6.00
C ALA A 435 -4.98 11.24 5.86
N ALA A 436 -5.43 9.99 5.72
CA ALA A 436 -6.86 9.68 5.54
C ALA A 436 -7.72 10.02 6.77
N PRO A 437 -7.38 9.58 8.01
CA PRO A 437 -8.14 9.99 9.20
C PRO A 437 -8.21 11.52 9.39
N LEU A 438 -7.09 12.22 9.16
CA LEU A 438 -7.03 13.67 9.22
C LEU A 438 -7.94 14.34 8.19
N ALA A 439 -7.91 13.88 6.94
CA ALA A 439 -8.73 14.43 5.87
C ALA A 439 -10.23 14.26 6.14
N VAL A 440 -10.64 13.08 6.63
CA VAL A 440 -12.04 12.80 7.01
C VAL A 440 -12.51 13.68 8.16
N ALA A 441 -11.69 13.84 9.21
CA ALA A 441 -12.03 14.72 10.33
C ALA A 441 -12.11 16.19 9.89
N LEU A 442 -11.15 16.65 9.07
CA LEU A 442 -11.15 18.00 8.53
C LEU A 442 -12.37 18.27 7.66
N GLU A 443 -12.74 17.35 6.76
CA GLU A 443 -13.91 17.50 5.91
C GLU A 443 -15.20 17.55 6.73
N TYR A 444 -15.30 16.75 7.79
CA TYR A 444 -16.42 16.82 8.73
C TYR A 444 -16.57 18.21 9.36
N TYR A 445 -15.47 18.81 9.84
CA TYR A 445 -15.51 20.17 10.40
C TYR A 445 -15.81 21.24 9.35
N ARG A 446 -15.34 21.06 8.10
CA ARG A 446 -15.70 21.94 6.98
C ARG A 446 -17.21 21.88 6.67
N GLU A 447 -17.82 20.70 6.68
CA GLU A 447 -19.27 20.53 6.50
C GLU A 447 -20.06 21.23 7.64
N ILE A 448 -19.61 21.10 8.89
CA ILE A 448 -20.22 21.80 10.03
C ILE A 448 -20.08 23.32 9.87
N ASN A 449 -18.89 23.80 9.51
CA ASN A 449 -18.65 25.23 9.35
C ASN A 449 -19.51 25.81 8.23
N ALA A 450 -19.58 25.12 7.08
CA ALA A 450 -20.42 25.54 5.96
C ALA A 450 -21.91 25.63 6.33
N SER A 451 -22.40 24.74 7.19
CA SER A 451 -23.81 24.68 7.58
C SER A 451 -24.17 25.57 8.79
N SER A 452 -23.25 25.78 9.73
CA SER A 452 -23.55 26.39 11.04
C SER A 452 -22.53 27.42 11.54
N ARG A 453 -21.42 27.63 10.81
CA ARG A 453 -20.25 28.45 11.21
C ARG A 453 -19.54 27.97 12.49
N ASP A 454 -19.78 26.73 12.90
CA ASP A 454 -19.06 26.06 13.99
C ASP A 454 -17.88 25.25 13.41
N GLY A 455 -16.89 24.87 14.23
CA GLY A 455 -15.76 24.04 13.80
C GLY A 455 -14.55 24.80 13.22
N GLU A 456 -14.54 26.14 13.26
CA GLU A 456 -13.45 26.94 12.69
C GLU A 456 -12.09 26.70 13.38
N LEU A 457 -12.10 26.59 14.72
CA LEU A 457 -10.89 26.31 15.49
C LEU A 457 -10.35 24.90 15.17
N GLU A 458 -11.22 23.91 15.03
CA GLU A 458 -10.89 22.53 14.66
C GLU A 458 -10.28 22.46 13.26
N ILE A 459 -10.82 23.22 12.30
CA ILE A 459 -10.24 23.35 10.96
C ILE A 459 -8.82 23.90 11.06
N MET A 460 -8.61 25.00 11.80
CA MET A 460 -7.28 25.59 11.96
C MET A 460 -6.30 24.60 12.62
N TRP A 461 -6.74 23.85 13.62
CA TRP A 461 -5.92 22.80 14.25
C TRP A 461 -5.52 21.72 13.24
N CYS A 462 -6.47 21.21 12.45
CA CYS A 462 -6.21 20.19 11.43
C CYS A 462 -5.23 20.69 10.35
N GLU A 463 -5.38 21.94 9.89
CA GLU A 463 -4.44 22.53 8.92
C GLU A 463 -3.04 22.72 9.52
N HIS A 464 -2.93 23.10 10.80
CA HIS A 464 -1.65 23.15 11.50
C HIS A 464 -1.03 21.75 11.68
N PHE A 465 -1.85 20.74 11.97
CA PHE A 465 -1.39 19.34 12.05
C PHE A 465 -0.79 18.85 10.73
N LYS A 466 -1.34 19.24 9.56
CA LYS A 466 -0.73 18.91 8.26
C LYS A 466 0.71 19.40 8.13
N LEU A 467 1.05 20.55 8.71
CA LEU A 467 2.42 21.08 8.71
C LEU A 467 3.35 20.20 9.56
N ARG A 468 2.89 19.77 10.75
CA ARG A 468 3.63 18.84 11.62
C ARG A 468 3.81 17.48 10.95
N LEU A 469 2.78 16.97 10.30
CA LEU A 469 2.84 15.74 9.49
C LEU A 469 3.91 15.84 8.39
N LYS A 470 3.92 16.96 7.66
CA LYS A 470 4.92 17.22 6.63
C LYS A 470 6.34 17.29 7.20
N SER A 471 6.52 17.92 8.36
CA SER A 471 7.81 17.96 9.06
C SER A 471 8.29 16.56 9.41
N LYS A 472 7.45 15.74 10.05
CA LYS A 472 7.78 14.35 10.42
C LYS A 472 8.19 13.52 9.20
N GLY A 473 7.45 13.62 8.10
CA GLY A 473 7.80 12.90 6.87
C GLY A 473 9.11 13.40 6.24
N GLN A 474 9.41 14.69 6.34
CA GLN A 474 10.70 15.23 5.92
C GLN A 474 11.85 14.73 6.81
N ASP A 475 11.64 14.62 8.12
CA ASP A 475 12.64 14.08 9.05
C ASP A 475 12.95 12.61 8.72
N ILE A 476 11.92 11.80 8.44
CA ILE A 476 12.09 10.43 7.97
C ILE A 476 12.86 10.41 6.63
N ALA A 477 12.49 11.27 5.68
CA ALA A 477 13.22 11.38 4.40
C ALA A 477 14.69 11.74 4.61
N ASN A 478 15.02 12.60 5.56
CA ASN A 478 16.40 12.97 5.89
C ASN A 478 17.18 11.78 6.48
N VAL A 479 16.55 11.00 7.37
CA VAL A 479 17.14 9.76 7.89
C VAL A 479 17.40 8.76 6.77
N LEU A 480 16.46 8.59 5.83
CA LEU A 480 16.64 7.69 4.69
C LEU A 480 17.81 8.12 3.78
N GLN A 481 17.94 9.41 3.50
CA GLN A 481 19.03 9.97 2.67
C GLN A 481 20.41 9.90 3.34
N SER A 482 20.46 9.73 4.67
CA SER A 482 21.72 9.61 5.41
C SER A 482 22.45 8.28 5.15
N ARG A 483 21.74 7.26 4.64
CA ARG A 483 22.22 5.87 4.51
C ARG A 483 22.60 5.47 3.07
N SER A 484 23.20 4.28 2.96
CA SER A 484 23.59 3.61 1.72
C SER A 484 22.68 2.40 1.49
N TRP A 485 22.13 2.28 0.29
CA TRP A 485 20.99 1.42 -0.01
C TRP A 485 21.30 0.42 -1.11
N ALA A 486 20.65 -0.74 -1.05
CA ALA A 486 20.58 -1.72 -2.12
C ALA A 486 19.10 -2.05 -2.42
N ASP A 487 18.75 -2.16 -3.69
CA ASP A 487 17.39 -2.56 -4.10
C ASP A 487 17.15 -4.04 -3.79
N ILE A 488 15.95 -4.36 -3.29
CA ILE A 488 15.52 -5.74 -3.01
C ILE A 488 14.16 -6.09 -3.63
N GLY A 489 13.43 -5.11 -4.15
CA GLY A 489 12.15 -5.36 -4.82
C GLY A 489 11.59 -4.13 -5.53
N LYS A 490 10.77 -4.38 -6.55
CA LYS A 490 9.94 -3.37 -7.21
C LYS A 490 8.55 -3.97 -7.42
N PHE A 491 7.53 -3.20 -7.09
CA PHE A 491 6.13 -3.59 -7.17
C PHE A 491 5.31 -2.56 -7.91
#